data_AF-A0A956HBC9-F1
#
_entry.id   AF-A0A956HBC9-F1
#
_cell.length_a   1.000
_cell.length_b   1.000
_cell.length_c   1.000
_cell.angle_alpha   90.00
_cell.angle_beta   90.00
_cell.angle_gamma   90.00
#
_symmetry.space_group_name_H-M   'P 1'
#
loop_
_entity.id
_entity.type
_entity.pdbx_description
1 polymer ?
#
loop_
_entity_poly.entity_id
_entity_poly.type
_entity_poly.pdbx_seq_one_letter_code
_entity_poly.pdbx_strand_id
1 'polypeptide(L)'
;MQRAGLDLVLVADEYGTLVARSSTALDLGELAAVTPIVGRGRARALVRRGGKPREFSVRRLHVLGETLYVGALGGATSGREREVLVSAAATRRILTT
;
A
#
# COMPACT_ATOMS: atom_id res chain seq x y z
N MET A 1 8.16 -9.32 -14.45
CA MET A 1 6.72 -9.61 -14.45
C MET A 1 6.03 -8.54 -13.60
N GLN A 2 5.35 -7.58 -14.22
CA GLN A 2 4.70 -6.48 -13.50
C GLN A 2 3.41 -7.03 -12.86
N ARG A 3 3.35 -7.05 -11.52
CA ARG A 3 2.22 -7.61 -10.75
C ARG A 3 0.92 -6.89 -11.14
N ALA A 4 0.12 -7.48 -12.03
CA ALA A 4 -1.17 -6.92 -12.48
C ALA A 4 -1.16 -5.45 -12.98
N GLY A 5 -0.02 -4.97 -13.52
CA GLY A 5 0.12 -3.58 -13.96
C GLY A 5 0.12 -2.55 -12.83
N LEU A 6 0.46 -2.97 -11.60
CA LEU A 6 0.63 -2.08 -10.45
C LEU A 6 1.87 -1.21 -10.61
N ASP A 7 1.76 0.03 -10.14
CA ASP A 7 2.84 1.00 -10.08
C ASP A 7 3.71 0.81 -8.82
N LEU A 8 3.10 0.32 -7.74
CA LEU A 8 3.72 0.18 -6.42
C LEU A 8 2.89 -0.74 -5.50
N VAL A 9 3.59 -1.47 -4.65
CA VAL A 9 3.08 -1.98 -3.36
C VAL A 9 3.96 -1.44 -2.24
N LEU A 10 3.37 -0.97 -1.14
CA LEU A 10 4.09 -0.45 0.01
C LEU A 10 3.49 -0.94 1.33
N VAL A 11 4.29 -0.91 2.37
CA VAL A 11 3.89 -1.09 3.77
C VAL A 11 4.31 0.15 4.53
N ALA A 12 3.37 0.77 5.23
CA ALA A 12 3.62 1.90 6.13
C ALA A 12 3.11 1.57 7.54
N ASP A 13 3.68 2.21 8.55
CA ASP A 13 3.19 2.10 9.93
C ASP A 13 2.04 3.09 10.21
N GLU A 14 1.60 3.18 11.47
CA GLU A 14 0.53 4.07 11.91
C GLU A 14 0.89 5.56 11.86
N TYR A 15 2.18 5.88 11.89
CA TYR A 15 2.73 7.24 11.85
C TYR A 15 3.06 7.69 10.42
N GLY A 16 2.89 6.82 9.43
CA GLY A 16 3.18 7.11 8.03
C GLY A 16 4.64 6.87 7.65
N THR A 17 5.41 6.18 8.49
CA THR A 17 6.77 5.74 8.16
C THR A 17 6.71 4.63 7.11
N LEU A 18 7.50 4.76 6.05
CA LEU A 18 7.63 3.71 5.05
C LEU A 18 8.45 2.54 5.61
N VAL A 19 7.82 1.38 5.77
CA VAL A 19 8.44 0.15 6.30
C VAL A 19 9.04 -0.70 5.17
N ALA A 20 8.28 -0.87 4.09
CA ALA A 20 8.71 -1.67 2.94
C ALA A 20 8.05 -1.20 1.65
N ARG A 21 8.67 -1.51 0.51
CA ARG A 21 8.12 -1.18 -0.82
C ARG A 21 8.60 -2.14 -1.90
N SER A 22 7.81 -2.25 -2.97
CA SER A 22 8.30 -2.75 -4.25
C SER A 22 9.22 -1.72 -4.91
N SER A 23 10.02 -2.17 -5.88
CA SER A 23 10.80 -1.27 -6.72
C SER A 23 9.88 -0.31 -7.48
N THR A 24 10.23 0.97 -7.47
CA THR A 24 9.51 2.05 -8.16
C THR A 24 10.42 3.27 -8.28
N ALA A 25 10.14 4.13 -9.25
CA ALA A 25 10.78 5.44 -9.41
C ALA A 25 9.96 6.57 -8.76
N LEU A 26 8.82 6.26 -8.15
CA LEU A 26 7.99 7.24 -7.45
C LEU A 26 8.66 7.67 -6.14
N ASP A 27 8.62 8.97 -5.84
CA ASP A 27 8.85 9.44 -4.49
C ASP A 27 7.65 9.05 -3.61
N LEU A 28 7.95 8.43 -2.47
CA LEU A 28 6.96 7.80 -1.61
C LEU A 28 6.76 8.51 -0.28
N GLY A 29 7.50 9.59 0.01
CA GLY A 29 7.40 10.28 1.31
C GLY A 29 5.97 10.67 1.65
N GLU A 30 5.32 11.41 0.74
CA GLU A 30 3.93 11.82 0.91
C GLU A 30 2.95 10.63 0.87
N LEU A 31 3.18 9.68 -0.04
CA LEU A 31 2.29 8.53 -0.18
C LEU A 31 2.30 7.64 1.08
N ALA A 32 3.46 7.42 1.69
CA ALA A 32 3.58 6.70 2.95
C ALA A 32 2.86 7.46 4.08
N ALA A 33 3.05 8.78 4.18
CA ALA A 33 2.40 9.62 5.19
C ALA A 33 0.86 9.57 5.11
N VAL A 34 0.29 9.56 3.90
CA VAL A 34 -1.18 9.51 3.72
C VAL A 34 -1.78 8.10 3.79
N THR A 35 -0.96 7.06 3.63
CA THR A 35 -1.42 5.66 3.65
C THR A 35 -2.26 5.30 4.89
N PRO A 36 -1.85 5.60 6.14
CA PRO A 36 -2.67 5.30 7.32
C PRO A 36 -3.99 6.10 7.34
N ILE A 37 -4.03 7.30 6.76
CA ILE A 37 -5.27 8.10 6.66
C ILE A 37 -6.29 7.40 5.74
N VAL A 38 -5.82 6.94 4.58
CA VAL A 38 -6.64 6.18 3.62
C VAL A 38 -7.11 4.85 4.24
N GLY A 39 -6.20 4.12 4.88
CA GLY A 39 -6.52 2.83 5.50
C GLY A 39 -7.51 2.91 6.66
N ARG A 40 -7.68 4.09 7.27
CA ARG A 40 -8.73 4.36 8.28
C ARG A 40 -10.09 4.73 7.67
N GLY A 41 -10.20 4.74 6.34
CA GLY A 41 -11.42 5.14 5.63
C GLY A 41 -11.74 6.63 5.72
N ARG A 42 -10.79 7.46 6.21
CA ARG A 42 -10.98 8.91 6.38
C ARG A 42 -10.75 9.70 5.10
N ALA A 43 -10.12 9.08 4.09
CA ALA A 43 -9.85 9.69 2.81
C ALA A 43 -9.79 8.65 1.68
N ARG A 44 -10.03 9.09 0.45
CA ARG A 44 -9.60 8.37 -0.75
C ARG A 44 -8.38 9.10 -1.31
N ALA A 45 -7.25 8.41 -1.44
CA ALA A 45 -6.09 9.02 -2.08
C ALA A 45 -6.27 9.02 -3.60
N LEU A 46 -6.24 10.22 -4.18
CA LEU A 46 -6.14 10.41 -5.62
C LEU A 46 -4.67 10.68 -5.96
N VAL A 47 -3.94 9.63 -6.31
CA VAL A 47 -2.55 9.76 -6.73
C VAL A 47 -2.51 10.03 -8.23
N ARG A 48 -1.74 11.01 -8.69
CA ARG A 48 -1.58 11.28 -10.13
C ARG A 48 -0.18 10.83 -10.58
N ARG A 49 -0.10 10.08 -11.68
CA ARG A 49 1.15 9.65 -12.31
C ARG A 49 1.12 9.98 -13.80
N GLY A 50 2.06 10.82 -14.25
CA GLY A 50 2.07 11.30 -15.65
C GLY A 50 0.76 11.99 -16.03
N GLY A 51 0.19 12.78 -15.12
CA GLY A 51 -1.09 13.48 -15.31
C GLY A 51 -2.35 12.61 -15.19
N LYS A 52 -2.22 11.27 -15.14
CA LYS A 52 -3.36 10.35 -15.05
C LYS A 52 -3.63 9.95 -13.60
N PRO A 53 -4.91 9.92 -13.16
CA PRO A 53 -5.26 9.41 -11.84
C PRO A 53 -4.92 7.91 -11.74
N ARG A 54 -4.43 7.52 -10.58
CA ARG A 54 -4.13 6.15 -10.19
C ARG A 54 -4.87 5.87 -8.89
N GLU A 55 -5.66 4.81 -8.90
CA GLU A 55 -6.38 4.38 -7.71
C GLU A 55 -5.42 3.72 -6.73
N PHE A 56 -5.69 3.95 -5.44
CA PHE A 56 -4.89 3.44 -4.33
C PHE A 56 -5.79 2.66 -3.38
N SER A 57 -5.47 1.38 -3.16
CA SER A 57 -6.18 0.51 -2.22
C SER A 57 -5.27 0.24 -1.03
N VAL A 58 -5.82 0.36 0.18
CA VAL A 58 -5.08 0.14 1.42
C VAL A 58 -5.82 -0.87 2.29
N ARG A 59 -5.08 -1.80 2.90
CA ARG A 59 -5.58 -2.71 3.93
C ARG A 59 -4.79 -2.52 5.22
N ARG A 60 -5.53 -2.36 6.31
CA ARG A 60 -4.98 -2.36 7.67
C ARG A 60 -4.67 -3.78 8.11
N LEU A 61 -3.53 -3.95 8.79
CA LEU A 61 -3.07 -5.19 9.39
C LEU A 61 -2.61 -4.92 10.82
N HIS A 62 -3.07 -5.72 11.78
CA HIS A 62 -2.53 -5.74 13.14
C HIS A 62 -1.60 -6.94 13.33
N VAL A 63 -0.39 -6.69 13.80
CA VAL A 63 0.64 -7.71 14.00
C VAL A 63 1.62 -7.27 15.08
N LEU A 64 1.94 -8.17 16.03
CA LEU A 64 2.83 -7.89 17.16
C LEU A 64 2.48 -6.63 17.99
N GLY A 65 1.19 -6.31 18.12
CA GLY A 65 0.75 -5.10 18.83
C GLY A 65 0.81 -3.81 18.01
N GLU A 66 1.41 -3.86 16.83
CA GLU A 66 1.54 -2.72 15.91
C GLU A 66 0.44 -2.72 14.84
N THR A 67 0.09 -1.52 14.36
CA THR A 67 -0.73 -1.35 13.17
C THR A 67 0.16 -1.05 11.96
N LEU A 68 0.06 -1.90 10.94
CA LEU A 68 0.63 -1.67 9.62
C LEU A 68 -0.46 -1.45 8.58
N TYR A 69 -0.12 -0.73 7.52
CA TYR A 69 -0.98 -0.44 6.39
C TYR A 69 -0.30 -0.89 5.11
N VAL A 70 -0.94 -1.80 4.39
CA VAL A 70 -0.46 -2.32 3.11
C VAL A 70 -1.21 -1.63 1.99
N GLY A 71 -0.50 -0.85 1.18
CA GLY A 71 -1.04 -0.08 0.07
C GLY A 71 -0.61 -0.64 -1.29
N ALA A 72 -1.50 -0.61 -2.26
CA ALA A 72 -1.17 -0.89 -3.66
C ALA A 72 -1.73 0.21 -4.57
N LEU A 73 -0.91 0.64 -5.54
CA LEU A 73 -1.20 1.76 -6.45
C LEU A 73 -1.30 1.28 -7.90
N GLY A 74 -2.29 1.78 -8.63
CA GLY A 74 -2.47 1.51 -10.05
C GLY A 74 -3.10 0.15 -10.33
N GLY A 75 -2.83 -0.42 -11.51
CA GLY A 75 -3.42 -1.69 -11.95
C GLY A 75 -4.95 -1.69 -12.05
N ALA A 76 -5.50 -2.84 -12.45
CA ALA A 76 -6.94 -3.10 -12.41
C ALA A 76 -7.41 -3.37 -10.97
N THR A 77 -8.63 -2.96 -10.62
CA THR A 77 -9.19 -3.06 -9.27
C THR A 77 -9.06 -4.45 -8.65
N SER A 78 -9.49 -5.49 -9.36
CA SER A 78 -9.41 -6.88 -8.89
C SER A 78 -7.96 -7.35 -8.65
N GLY A 79 -7.03 -6.95 -9.51
CA GLY A 79 -5.61 -7.23 -9.35
C GLY A 79 -5.01 -6.51 -8.15
N ARG A 80 -5.36 -5.24 -7.96
CA ARG A 80 -4.90 -4.41 -6.85
C ARG A 80 -5.41 -4.93 -5.51
N GLU A 81 -6.69 -5.26 -5.40
CA GLU A 81 -7.27 -5.82 -4.17
C GLU A 81 -6.66 -7.17 -3.81
N ARG A 82 -6.47 -8.05 -4.81
CA ARG A 82 -5.77 -9.31 -4.62
C ARG A 82 -4.34 -9.10 -4.11
N GLU A 83 -3.60 -8.16 -4.69
CA GLU A 83 -2.21 -7.91 -4.29
C GLU A 83 -2.12 -7.39 -2.85
N VAL A 84 -3.02 -6.49 -2.44
CA VAL A 84 -3.09 -6.00 -1.07
C VAL A 84 -3.35 -7.16 -0.09
N LEU A 85 -4.26 -8.07 -0.42
CA LEU A 85 -4.56 -9.26 0.39
C LEU A 85 -3.33 -10.17 0.54
N VAL A 86 -2.70 -10.52 -0.58
CA VAL A 86 -1.52 -11.41 -0.59
C VAL A 86 -0.35 -10.77 0.14
N SER A 87 -0.11 -9.47 -0.07
CA SER A 87 0.98 -8.74 0.58
C SER A 87 0.76 -8.58 2.07
N ALA A 88 -0.47 -8.35 2.52
CA ALA A 88 -0.81 -8.34 3.95
C ALA A 88 -0.60 -9.71 4.60
N ALA A 89 -1.00 -10.79 3.93
CA ALA A 89 -0.77 -12.15 4.43
C ALA A 89 0.73 -12.48 4.53
N ALA A 90 1.52 -12.10 3.51
CA ALA A 90 2.97 -12.27 3.52
C ALA A 90 3.63 -11.46 4.64
N THR A 91 3.23 -10.19 4.81
CA THR A 91 3.73 -9.31 5.88
C THR A 91 3.50 -9.92 7.24
N ARG A 92 2.26 -10.37 7.52
CA ARG A 92 1.94 -11.05 8.78
C ARG A 92 2.82 -12.28 8.98
N ARG A 93 2.87 -13.17 7.99
CA ARG A 93 3.64 -14.43 8.09
C ARG A 93 5.11 -14.17 8.42
N ILE A 94 5.75 -13.22 7.75
CA ILE A 94 7.17 -12.90 7.96
C ILE A 94 7.40 -12.34 9.37
N LEU A 95 6.54 -11.43 9.84
CA LEU A 95 6.74 -10.78 11.14
C LEU A 95 6.36 -11.66 12.33
N THR A 96 5.61 -12.75 12.12
CA THR A 96 5.25 -13.70 13.18
C THR A 96 6.04 -15.00 13.12
N THR A 97 7.16 -15.02 12.37
CA THR A 97 8.11 -16.13 12.38
C THR A 97 9.10 -15.92 13.51
#